data_AF-A0A1Q5U6Y9-F1
#
_entry.id   AF-A0A1Q5U6Y9-F1
#
_cell.length_a   1.000
_cell.length_b   1.000
_cell.length_c   1.000
_cell.angle_alpha   90.00
_cell.angle_beta   90.00
_cell.angle_gamma   90.00
#
_symmetry.space_group_name_H-M   'P 1'
#
loop_
_entity.id
_entity.type
_entity.pdbx_description
1 polymer ?
#
loop_
_entity_poly.entity_id
_entity_poly.type
_entity_poly.pdbx_seq_one_letter_code
_entity_poly.pdbx_strand_id
1 'polypeptide(L)'
;MDAIELYQDIIFLGYRLVNLGPLGGLPRGISRLQNKVHLGLAAFLVTFLQGWDGRVAQNDLLAEMLISEARQAFNADLDGRETLLWLLFIGAAASRLWKYPVWVSAAKCTLHSLKVMSWQDAKVLLAAFPWVDAIHDTSGQALWQEANASG
;
A
#
# COMPACT_ATOMS: atom_id res chain seq x y z
N MET A 1 9.84 7.78 -22.27
CA MET A 1 10.66 7.35 -21.12
C MET A 1 11.19 5.97 -21.46
N ASP A 2 12.50 5.86 -21.59
CA ASP A 2 13.15 4.57 -21.79
C ASP A 2 13.18 3.80 -20.45
N ALA A 3 13.24 2.47 -20.49
CA ALA A 3 13.23 1.61 -19.31
C ALA A 3 14.35 1.98 -18.33
N ILE A 4 15.51 2.41 -18.83
CA ILE A 4 16.67 2.82 -18.02
C ILE A 4 16.34 4.06 -17.18
N GLU A 5 15.68 5.07 -17.77
CA GLU A 5 15.30 6.30 -17.07
C GLU A 5 14.31 6.00 -15.95
N LEU A 6 13.32 5.12 -16.21
CA LEU A 6 12.36 4.68 -15.20
C LEU A 6 13.04 3.99 -14.01
N TYR A 7 13.98 3.07 -14.27
CA TYR A 7 14.71 2.40 -13.20
C TYR A 7 15.59 3.36 -12.39
N GLN A 8 16.23 4.33 -13.04
CA GLN A 8 17.02 5.37 -12.35
C GLN A 8 16.13 6.22 -11.44
N ASP A 9 14.95 6.63 -11.91
CA ASP A 9 14.00 7.41 -11.11
C ASP A 9 13.47 6.61 -9.91
N ILE A 10 13.16 5.32 -10.10
CA ILE A 10 12.72 4.43 -9.01
C ILE A 10 13.81 4.27 -7.95
N ILE A 11 15.05 4.00 -8.36
CA ILE A 11 16.19 3.86 -7.44
C ILE A 11 16.43 5.18 -6.70
N PHE A 12 16.40 6.30 -7.41
CA PHE A 12 16.61 7.62 -6.82
C PHE A 12 15.52 7.97 -5.81
N LEU A 13 14.26 7.69 -6.13
CA LEU A 13 13.14 7.89 -5.22
C LEU A 13 13.25 6.99 -3.99
N GLY A 14 13.66 5.73 -4.16
CA GLY A 14 13.95 4.82 -3.05
C GLY A 14 15.06 5.33 -2.13
N TYR A 15 16.16 5.83 -2.70
CA TYR A 15 17.25 6.43 -1.93
C TYR A 15 16.76 7.65 -1.13
N ARG A 16 15.98 8.54 -1.74
CA ARG A 16 15.38 9.68 -1.04
C ARG A 16 14.44 9.25 0.08
N LEU A 17 13.63 8.22 -0.14
CA LEU A 17 12.70 7.73 0.87
C LEU A 17 13.44 7.17 2.08
N VAL A 18 14.50 6.39 1.87
CA VAL A 18 15.37 5.87 2.95
C VAL A 18 16.05 7.02 3.71
N ASN A 19 16.48 8.07 3.02
CA ASN A 19 17.08 9.25 3.66
C ASN A 19 16.08 10.08 4.50
N LEU A 20 14.79 10.06 4.16
CA LEU A 20 13.75 10.69 4.98
C LEU A 20 13.52 9.92 6.30
N GLY A 21 13.71 8.61 6.27
CA GLY A 21 13.74 7.76 7.45
C GLY A 21 13.81 6.29 7.07
N PRO A 22 14.53 5.45 7.84
CA PRO A 22 14.54 4.03 7.62
C PRO A 22 13.18 3.40 8.00
N LEU A 23 12.86 2.29 7.34
CA LEU A 23 11.75 1.41 7.70
C LEU A 23 11.84 1.03 9.19
N GLY A 24 10.84 1.44 9.99
CA GLY A 24 10.78 1.15 11.42
C GLY A 24 11.55 2.12 12.33
N GLY A 25 12.18 3.16 11.77
CA GLY A 25 12.99 4.13 12.51
C GLY A 25 12.67 5.58 12.17
N LEU A 26 11.41 5.89 11.86
CA LEU A 26 10.98 7.27 11.61
C LEU A 26 11.21 8.15 12.86
N PRO A 27 11.63 9.42 12.69
CA PRO A 27 11.86 10.35 13.78
C PRO A 27 10.68 10.43 14.77
N ARG A 28 10.99 10.58 16.07
CA ARG A 28 9.98 10.81 17.11
C ARG A 28 9.17 12.08 16.78
N GLY A 29 7.85 11.95 16.75
CA GLY A 29 6.93 13.07 16.48
C GLY A 29 6.31 13.09 15.08
N ILE A 30 6.60 12.11 14.22
CA ILE A 30 5.90 11.95 12.94
C ILE A 30 4.42 11.62 13.15
N SER A 31 3.56 12.24 12.34
CA SER A 31 2.13 11.99 12.39
C SER A 31 1.79 10.60 11.84
N ARG A 32 0.70 10.00 12.30
CA ARG A 32 0.19 8.73 11.75
C ARG A 32 -0.02 8.79 10.23
N LEU A 33 -0.46 9.94 9.72
CA LEU A 33 -0.64 10.15 8.28
C LEU A 33 0.70 10.09 7.53
N GLN A 34 1.72 10.79 8.04
CA GLN A 34 3.06 10.76 7.45
C GLN A 34 3.66 9.34 7.47
N ASN A 35 3.45 8.58 8.55
CA ASN A 35 3.86 7.17 8.62
C ASN A 35 3.19 6.31 7.53
N LYS A 36 1.87 6.44 7.36
CA LYS A 36 1.13 5.74 6.30
C LYS A 36 1.63 6.11 4.91
N VAL A 37 1.89 7.41 4.66
CA VAL A 37 2.44 7.88 3.38
C VAL A 37 3.83 7.28 3.13
N HIS A 38 4.70 7.30 4.14
CA HIS A 38 6.04 6.74 4.02
C HIS A 38 6.01 5.24 3.71
N LEU A 39 5.22 4.45 4.45
CA LEU A 39 5.04 3.02 4.21
C LEU A 39 4.40 2.72 2.85
N GLY A 40 3.42 3.53 2.44
CA GLY A 40 2.76 3.40 1.14
C GLY A 40 3.73 3.66 -0.02
N LEU A 41 4.60 4.66 0.10
CA LEU A 41 5.65 4.93 -0.89
C LEU A 41 6.70 3.81 -0.94
N ALA A 42 7.07 3.26 0.22
CA ALA A 42 7.99 2.12 0.27
C ALA A 42 7.39 0.89 -0.42
N ALA A 43 6.13 0.57 -0.12
CA ALA A 43 5.38 -0.51 -0.77
C ALA A 43 5.25 -0.27 -2.28
N PHE A 44 4.88 0.95 -2.69
CA PHE A 44 4.82 1.35 -4.10
C PHE A 44 6.14 1.07 -4.83
N LEU A 45 7.27 1.56 -4.30
CA LEU A 45 8.59 1.35 -4.91
C LEU A 45 8.94 -0.14 -5.05
N VAL A 46 8.67 -0.92 -4.00
CA VAL A 46 8.96 -2.36 -3.99
C VAL A 46 8.20 -3.11 -5.08
N THR A 47 7.01 -2.65 -5.50
CA THR A 47 6.27 -3.30 -6.62
C THR A 47 7.01 -3.28 -7.96
N PHE A 48 7.96 -2.35 -8.13
CA PHE A 48 8.81 -2.25 -9.33
C PHE A 48 10.12 -3.04 -9.22
N LEU A 49 10.47 -3.50 -8.01
CA LEU A 49 11.70 -4.24 -7.73
C LEU A 49 11.47 -5.75 -7.83
N GLN A 50 10.97 -6.19 -8.98
CA GLN A 50 10.73 -7.60 -9.25
C GLN A 50 12.05 -8.33 -9.54
N GLY A 51 12.22 -9.51 -8.94
CA GLY A 51 13.30 -10.43 -9.27
C GLY A 51 13.16 -10.98 -10.68
N TRP A 52 14.17 -11.73 -11.13
CA TRP A 52 14.15 -12.38 -12.46
C TRP A 52 13.03 -13.41 -12.61
N ASP A 53 12.45 -13.87 -11.51
CA ASP A 53 11.26 -14.74 -11.47
C ASP A 53 9.94 -13.97 -11.64
N GLY A 54 10.01 -12.66 -11.88
CA GLY A 54 8.86 -11.76 -11.99
C GLY A 54 8.13 -11.53 -10.67
N ARG A 55 8.72 -11.94 -9.54
CA ARG A 55 8.11 -11.77 -8.21
C ARG A 55 8.75 -10.61 -7.49
N VAL A 56 7.92 -9.86 -6.79
CA VAL A 56 8.39 -8.84 -5.85
C VAL A 56 9.15 -9.53 -4.73
N ALA A 57 10.36 -9.06 -4.44
CA ALA A 57 11.17 -9.59 -3.33
C ALA A 57 10.41 -9.41 -2.01
N GLN A 58 10.25 -10.50 -1.26
CA GLN A 58 9.53 -10.47 0.00
C GLN A 58 10.36 -9.71 1.05
N ASN A 59 9.77 -8.65 1.61
CA ASN A 59 10.38 -7.86 2.67
C ASN A 59 9.55 -8.02 3.94
N ASP A 60 9.98 -8.92 4.82
CA ASP A 60 9.23 -9.27 6.03
C ASP A 60 9.08 -8.06 6.97
N LEU A 61 10.09 -7.19 7.08
CA LEU A 61 10.01 -5.98 7.88
C LEU A 61 8.92 -5.02 7.36
N LEU A 62 8.87 -4.80 6.04
CA LEU A 62 7.82 -3.98 5.44
C LEU A 62 6.44 -4.60 5.67
N ALA A 63 6.30 -5.91 5.48
CA ALA A 63 5.04 -6.63 5.70
C ALA A 63 4.56 -6.52 7.15
N GLU A 64 5.46 -6.70 8.13
CA GLU A 64 5.15 -6.56 9.56
C GLU A 64 4.67 -5.15 9.91
N MET A 65 5.37 -4.12 9.41
CA MET A 65 4.97 -2.73 9.64
C MET A 65 3.63 -2.39 9.00
N LEU A 66 3.40 -2.85 7.77
CA LEU A 66 2.11 -2.72 7.10
C LEU A 66 1.01 -3.37 7.95
N ILE A 67 1.19 -4.62 8.38
CA ILE A 67 0.22 -5.35 9.22
C ILE A 67 -0.03 -4.60 10.53
N SER A 68 1.00 -4.00 11.14
CA SER A 68 0.86 -3.17 12.34
C SER A 68 -0.04 -1.95 12.10
N GLU A 69 0.10 -1.26 10.96
CA GLU A 69 -0.78 -0.16 10.58
C GLU A 69 -2.22 -0.63 10.31
N ALA A 70 -2.40 -1.78 9.65
CA ALA A 70 -3.73 -2.36 9.41
C ALA A 70 -4.46 -2.71 10.72
N ARG A 71 -3.74 -3.18 11.75
CA ARG A 71 -4.32 -3.40 13.09
C ARG A 71 -4.80 -2.11 13.75
N GLN A 72 -4.16 -0.99 13.45
CA GLN A 72 -4.53 0.31 13.99
C GLN A 72 -5.68 0.97 13.22
N ALA A 73 -6.06 0.45 12.04
CA ALA A 73 -7.15 0.97 11.21
C ALA A 73 -8.49 1.09 11.95
N PHE A 74 -8.75 0.18 12.89
CA PHE A 74 -10.00 0.17 13.67
C PHE A 74 -10.11 1.32 14.67
N ASN A 75 -8.99 1.97 15.01
CA ASN A 75 -8.91 3.05 16.00
C ASN A 75 -8.58 4.41 15.37
N ALA A 76 -8.64 4.52 14.04
CA ALA A 76 -8.25 5.74 13.34
C ALA A 76 -9.40 6.74 13.21
N ASP A 77 -9.11 8.01 13.43
CA ASP A 77 -9.99 9.12 13.09
C ASP A 77 -10.39 9.11 11.60
N LEU A 78 -11.46 9.83 11.28
CA LEU A 78 -11.97 9.97 9.91
C LEU A 78 -10.90 10.50 8.93
N ASP A 79 -9.97 11.30 9.44
CA ASP A 79 -8.91 11.92 8.66
C ASP A 79 -7.87 10.88 8.17
N GLY A 80 -7.63 10.87 6.86
CA GLY A 80 -6.64 10.00 6.22
C GLY A 80 -7.14 8.59 5.89
N ARG A 81 -8.45 8.37 5.83
CA ARG A 81 -9.03 7.09 5.37
C ARG A 81 -8.71 6.77 3.92
N GLU A 82 -8.68 7.77 3.03
CA GLU A 82 -8.25 7.57 1.64
C GLU A 82 -6.78 7.14 1.56
N THR A 83 -5.91 7.76 2.38
CA THR A 83 -4.50 7.34 2.49
C THR A 83 -4.37 5.92 3.05
N LEU A 84 -5.19 5.56 4.03
CA LEU A 84 -5.24 4.20 4.55
C LEU A 84 -5.74 3.21 3.48
N LEU A 85 -6.76 3.58 2.70
CA LEU A 85 -7.25 2.78 1.59
C LEU A 85 -6.12 2.53 0.59
N TRP A 86 -5.44 3.59 0.15
CA TRP A 86 -4.29 3.46 -0.73
C TRP A 86 -3.19 2.56 -0.13
N LEU A 87 -2.83 2.75 1.15
CA LEU A 87 -1.86 1.92 1.85
C LEU A 87 -2.25 0.43 1.83
N LEU A 88 -3.52 0.12 2.07
CA LEU A 88 -4.03 -1.26 2.10
C LEU A 88 -3.95 -1.92 0.72
N PHE A 89 -4.26 -1.17 -0.34
CA PHE A 89 -4.21 -1.70 -1.71
C PHE A 89 -2.78 -1.82 -2.23
N ILE A 90 -1.91 -0.84 -1.98
CA ILE A 90 -0.51 -0.90 -2.42
C ILE A 90 0.29 -1.92 -1.60
N GLY A 91 0.00 -2.08 -0.30
CA GLY A 91 0.61 -3.12 0.53
C GLY A 91 0.17 -4.53 0.10
N ALA A 92 -1.07 -4.69 -0.34
CA ALA A 92 -1.51 -5.90 -1.02
C ALA A 92 -0.64 -6.19 -2.26
N ALA A 93 -0.47 -5.21 -3.15
CA ALA A 93 0.37 -5.38 -4.34
C ALA A 93 1.83 -5.70 -4.03
N ALA A 94 2.41 -5.10 -2.99
CA ALA A 94 3.80 -5.30 -2.60
C ALA A 94 4.07 -6.65 -1.93
N SER A 95 3.15 -7.16 -1.10
CA SER A 95 3.45 -8.32 -0.23
C SER A 95 2.35 -9.37 -0.18
N ARG A 96 1.39 -9.34 -1.12
CA ARG A 96 0.25 -10.27 -1.19
C ARG A 96 -0.56 -10.35 0.10
N LEU A 97 -0.70 -9.21 0.78
CA LEU A 97 -1.27 -9.14 2.12
C LEU A 97 -2.76 -9.47 2.20
N TRP A 98 -3.46 -9.57 1.06
CA TRP A 98 -4.84 -10.07 1.00
C TRP A 98 -5.00 -11.49 1.55
N LYS A 99 -3.92 -12.26 1.74
CA LYS A 99 -3.94 -13.57 2.40
C LYS A 99 -4.08 -13.51 3.93
N TYR A 100 -3.94 -12.33 4.54
CA TYR A 100 -3.99 -12.17 5.99
C TYR A 100 -5.36 -11.64 6.42
N PRO A 101 -6.10 -12.35 7.30
CA PRO A 101 -7.46 -11.95 7.69
C PRO A 101 -7.56 -10.54 8.28
N VAL A 102 -6.52 -10.10 9.02
CA VAL A 102 -6.46 -8.75 9.59
C VAL A 102 -6.38 -7.66 8.52
N TRP A 103 -5.69 -7.93 7.42
CA TRP A 103 -5.55 -7.01 6.30
C TRP A 103 -6.87 -6.89 5.54
N VAL A 104 -7.50 -8.02 5.24
CA VAL A 104 -8.81 -8.08 4.58
C VAL A 104 -9.87 -7.36 5.42
N SER A 105 -9.87 -7.58 6.74
CA SER A 105 -10.80 -6.90 7.65
C SER A 105 -10.59 -5.38 7.66
N ALA A 106 -9.34 -4.91 7.70
CA ALA A 106 -9.03 -3.49 7.62
C ALA A 106 -9.47 -2.87 6.28
N ALA A 107 -9.27 -3.59 5.17
CA ALA A 107 -9.73 -3.16 3.83
C ALA A 107 -11.25 -3.06 3.77
N LYS A 108 -11.97 -4.10 4.22
CA LYS A 108 -13.44 -4.12 4.28
C LYS A 108 -13.98 -2.95 5.09
N CYS A 109 -13.46 -2.74 6.31
CA CYS A 109 -13.88 -1.63 7.16
C CYS A 109 -13.60 -0.28 6.49
N THR A 110 -12.42 -0.09 5.90
CA THR A 110 -12.05 1.16 5.25
C THR A 110 -12.94 1.46 4.05
N LEU A 111 -13.18 0.47 3.17
CA LEU A 111 -14.07 0.57 2.01
C LEU A 111 -15.50 0.95 2.40
N HIS A 112 -16.07 0.25 3.38
CA HIS A 112 -17.41 0.55 3.90
C HIS A 112 -17.47 1.97 4.45
N SER A 113 -16.42 2.38 5.18
CA SER A 113 -16.35 3.68 5.83
C SER A 113 -16.24 4.86 4.85
N LEU A 114 -15.69 4.60 3.65
CA LEU A 114 -15.58 5.53 2.53
C LEU A 114 -16.77 5.41 1.55
N LYS A 115 -17.73 4.52 1.83
CA LYS A 115 -18.88 4.21 0.98
C LYS A 115 -18.48 3.81 -0.45
N VAL A 116 -17.39 3.06 -0.59
CA VAL A 116 -16.92 2.54 -1.87
C VAL A 116 -17.72 1.30 -2.21
N MET A 117 -18.54 1.38 -3.28
CA MET A 117 -19.52 0.33 -3.61
C MET A 117 -19.07 -0.57 -4.76
N SER A 118 -18.11 -0.12 -5.55
CA SER A 118 -17.58 -0.86 -6.69
C SER A 118 -16.06 -0.78 -6.78
N TRP A 119 -15.46 -1.72 -7.53
CA TRP A 119 -14.04 -1.64 -7.86
C TRP A 119 -13.69 -0.33 -8.60
N GLN A 120 -14.61 0.16 -9.44
CA GLN A 120 -14.39 1.42 -10.15
C GLN A 120 -14.34 2.62 -9.19
N ASP A 121 -15.19 2.65 -8.16
CA ASP A 121 -15.13 3.68 -7.11
C ASP A 121 -13.79 3.62 -6.37
N ALA A 122 -13.31 2.41 -6.06
CA ALA A 122 -12.00 2.22 -5.44
C ALA A 122 -10.89 2.77 -6.35
N LYS A 123 -10.91 2.47 -7.65
CA LYS A 123 -9.92 3.00 -8.60
C LYS A 123 -9.91 4.52 -8.66
N VAL A 124 -11.07 5.16 -8.62
CA VAL A 124 -11.16 6.63 -8.62
C VAL A 124 -10.42 7.22 -7.42
N LEU A 125 -10.56 6.62 -6.23
CA LEU A 125 -9.82 7.05 -5.04
C LEU A 125 -8.33 6.72 -5.14
N LEU A 126 -7.98 5.52 -5.63
CA LEU A 126 -6.58 5.09 -5.76
C LEU A 126 -5.79 5.95 -6.76
N ALA A 127 -6.45 6.46 -7.81
CA ALA A 127 -5.84 7.32 -8.82
C ALA A 127 -5.37 8.68 -8.26
N ALA A 128 -5.84 9.10 -7.08
CA ALA A 128 -5.34 10.28 -6.39
C ALA A 128 -3.95 10.06 -5.75
N PHE A 129 -3.47 8.82 -5.72
CA PHE A 129 -2.21 8.42 -5.12
C PHE A 129 -1.31 7.72 -6.16
N PRO A 130 -0.03 7.49 -5.86
CA PRO A 130 0.82 6.66 -6.71
C PRO A 130 0.22 5.27 -6.92
N TRP A 131 -0.29 5.06 -8.13
CA TRP A 131 -0.93 3.83 -8.60
C TRP A 131 -0.65 3.68 -10.10
N VAL A 132 -0.33 2.46 -10.53
CA VAL A 132 -0.08 2.11 -11.92
C VAL A 132 -0.94 0.91 -12.25
N ASP A 133 -2.04 1.13 -12.98
CA ASP A 133 -3.05 0.09 -13.29
C ASP A 133 -2.40 -1.21 -13.80
N ALA A 134 -1.43 -1.11 -14.71
CA ALA A 134 -0.74 -2.27 -15.29
C ALA A 134 0.06 -3.12 -14.28
N ILE A 135 0.42 -2.57 -13.12
CA ILE A 135 1.22 -3.26 -12.09
C ILE A 135 0.34 -3.64 -10.89
N HIS A 136 -0.61 -2.78 -10.54
CA HIS A 136 -1.30 -2.87 -9.25
C HIS A 136 -2.73 -3.42 -9.35
N ASP A 137 -3.42 -3.31 -10.50
CA ASP A 137 -4.84 -3.67 -10.61
C ASP A 137 -5.12 -5.14 -10.26
N THR A 138 -4.30 -6.08 -10.72
CA THR A 138 -4.50 -7.52 -10.43
C THR A 138 -4.51 -7.80 -8.93
N SER A 139 -3.54 -7.22 -8.21
CA SER A 139 -3.43 -7.37 -6.76
C SER A 139 -4.51 -6.60 -6.01
N GLY A 140 -4.88 -5.41 -6.49
CA GLY A 140 -5.96 -4.59 -5.94
C GLY A 140 -7.30 -5.28 -6.07
N GLN A 141 -7.62 -5.86 -7.23
CA GLN A 141 -8.84 -6.62 -7.46
C GLN A 141 -8.90 -7.88 -6.58
N ALA A 142 -7.77 -8.56 -6.36
CA ALA A 142 -7.72 -9.69 -5.44
C ALA A 142 -8.11 -9.25 -4.01
N LEU A 143 -7.54 -8.15 -3.50
CA LEU A 143 -7.94 -7.61 -2.20
C LEU A 143 -9.42 -7.18 -2.17
N TRP A 144 -9.88 -6.50 -3.23
CA TRP A 144 -11.28 -6.10 -3.36
C TRP A 144 -12.24 -7.30 -3.26
N GLN A 145 -11.92 -8.39 -3.96
CA GLN A 145 -12.72 -9.62 -3.95
C GLN A 145 -12.75 -10.23 -2.55
N GLU A 146 -11.60 -10.40 -1.89
CA GLU A 146 -11.53 -10.96 -0.53
C GLU A 146 -12.32 -10.13 0.50
N ALA A 147 -12.21 -8.80 0.41
CA ALA A 147 -12.89 -7.86 1.31
C ALA A 147 -14.41 -7.89 1.15
N ASN A 148 -14.91 -8.21 -0.05
CA ASN A 148 -16.35 -8.27 -0.35
C ASN A 148 -16.93 -9.70 -0.32
N ALA A 149 -16.11 -10.74 -0.43
CA ALA A 149 -16.53 -12.13 -0.35
C ALA A 149 -16.76 -12.61 1.09
N SER A 150 -16.10 -11.97 2.06
CA SER A 150 -16.22 -12.29 3.48
C SER A 150 -17.54 -11.75 4.05
N GLY A 151 -18.64 -12.48 3.84
CA GLY A 151 -19.97 -12.23 4.42
C GLY A 151 -20.10 -12.77 5.84
#